data_AF-P81293-F1
#
_entry.id   AF-P81293-F1
#
_cell.length_a   1.000
_cell.length_b   1.000
_cell.length_c   1.000
_cell.angle_alpha   90.00
_cell.angle_beta   90.00
_cell.angle_gamma   90.00
#
_symmetry.space_group_name_H-M   'P 1'
#
loop_
_entity.id
_entity.type
_entity.pdbx_description
1 polymer ?
#
loop_
_entity_poly.entity_id
_entity_poly.type
_entity_poly.pdbx_seq_one_letter_code
_entity_poly.pdbx_strand_id
1 'polypeptide(L)'
;MIVMASSLWYLYEFARKKWIKRFIDAKSDKSSYIPPERYRKIPPIVKFPEKCISCEGCKESCPAFAIEMIYNEEYNKKLPVIDEGSCVACANCIEVCPTGVLEMDKHRVETEGLFFDKPKYSNLIIDEEVCVRCGNCERACPINVIERKEGKYVINMALCISCKECIKVCPIENAIVVVDEKTLKEKIDKAFEIKNKKITGKLEIKENVIEKIPHIVSGLCVSCGICKDVCVGEIDLNEKKVVECVKCGLCIEVCSTTAIRIYKPIIPKRKDICYVIDEDLCIGCRICQKVCGSGAIKISKETKLPYIVPELCVRGGACARECPVGAIKVVKPEEAEEAVKVRIIEDKIIESIEKDLVLYTEKYGKVKEEIEKLSLKKLKEELKRRVYEENKRIMEKKRELYDKGNNS
;
A
#
# COMPACT_ATOMS: atom_id res chain seq x y z
N MET A 1 -22.89 -72.08 -38.15
CA MET A 1 -23.40 -71.35 -36.97
C MET A 1 -22.82 -69.94 -36.98
N ILE A 2 -23.42 -69.04 -37.73
CA ILE A 2 -23.12 -67.60 -37.71
C ILE A 2 -24.50 -66.93 -37.86
N VAL A 3 -25.16 -66.62 -36.75
CA VAL A 3 -26.40 -65.84 -36.80
C VAL A 3 -25.98 -64.40 -36.99
N MET A 4 -26.00 -63.94 -38.24
CA MET A 4 -25.88 -62.53 -38.56
C MET A 4 -27.00 -61.78 -37.83
N ALA A 5 -26.66 -61.06 -36.77
CA ALA A 5 -27.55 -60.08 -36.17
C ALA A 5 -27.83 -59.01 -37.23
N SER A 6 -29.03 -59.02 -37.80
CA SER A 6 -29.46 -57.99 -38.74
C SER A 6 -29.44 -56.63 -38.04
N SER A 7 -29.14 -55.57 -38.78
CA SER A 7 -29.28 -54.18 -38.30
C SER A 7 -30.67 -53.89 -37.72
N LEU A 8 -31.69 -54.63 -38.16
CA LEU A 8 -33.05 -54.65 -37.61
C LEU A 8 -33.11 -55.10 -36.14
N TRP A 9 -32.31 -56.10 -35.71
CA TRP A 9 -32.27 -56.52 -34.32
C TRP A 9 -31.66 -55.44 -33.42
N TYR A 10 -30.59 -54.78 -33.88
CA TYR A 10 -30.03 -53.63 -33.18
C TYR A 10 -31.04 -52.48 -33.10
N LEU A 11 -31.71 -52.14 -34.20
CA LEU A 11 -32.80 -51.15 -34.21
C LEU A 11 -33.91 -51.50 -33.21
N TYR A 12 -34.28 -52.77 -33.10
CA TYR A 12 -35.28 -53.23 -32.13
C TYR A 12 -34.79 -53.10 -30.67
N GLU A 13 -33.54 -53.47 -30.38
CA GLU A 13 -32.92 -53.26 -29.06
C GLU A 13 -32.83 -51.77 -28.71
N PHE A 14 -32.35 -50.92 -29.63
CA PHE A 14 -32.30 -49.47 -29.47
C PHE A 14 -33.69 -48.84 -29.32
N ALA A 15 -34.73 -49.42 -29.92
CA ALA A 15 -36.11 -48.95 -29.81
C ALA A 15 -36.83 -49.40 -28.52
N ARG A 16 -36.24 -50.28 -27.69
CA ARG A 16 -36.84 -50.65 -26.40
C ARG A 16 -36.88 -49.41 -25.50
N LYS A 17 -38.09 -48.99 -25.09
CA LYS A 17 -38.29 -47.88 -24.13
C LYS A 17 -37.40 -47.96 -22.89
N LYS A 18 -37.14 -49.18 -22.39
CA LYS A 18 -36.21 -49.41 -21.26
C LYS A 18 -34.77 -49.07 -21.58
N TRP A 19 -34.30 -49.40 -22.79
CA TRP A 19 -32.93 -49.09 -23.23
C TRP A 19 -32.77 -47.58 -23.43
N ILE A 20 -33.70 -46.94 -24.15
CA ILE A 20 -33.70 -45.47 -24.36
C ILE A 20 -33.68 -44.72 -23.03
N LYS A 21 -34.53 -45.13 -22.08
CA LYS A 21 -34.55 -44.50 -20.76
C LYS A 21 -33.22 -44.66 -20.02
N ARG A 22 -32.64 -45.87 -19.99
CA ARG A 22 -31.33 -46.11 -19.37
C ARG A 22 -30.19 -45.35 -20.05
N PHE A 23 -30.26 -45.17 -21.36
CA PHE A 23 -29.25 -44.44 -22.13
C PHE A 23 -29.33 -42.93 -21.88
N ILE A 24 -30.54 -42.37 -21.82
CA ILE A 24 -30.77 -40.95 -21.51
C ILE A 24 -30.43 -40.65 -20.04
N ASP A 25 -30.79 -41.55 -19.13
CA ASP A 25 -30.52 -41.42 -17.69
C ASP A 25 -29.15 -42.01 -17.29
N ALA A 26 -28.26 -42.30 -18.24
CA ALA A 26 -26.96 -42.91 -17.98
C ALA A 26 -26.06 -41.92 -17.22
N LYS A 27 -25.99 -42.06 -15.89
CA LYS A 27 -24.99 -41.40 -15.06
C LYS A 27 -23.68 -42.20 -15.12
N SER A 28 -22.55 -41.51 -15.25
CA SER A 28 -21.23 -42.13 -15.15
C SER A 28 -21.10 -42.85 -13.81
N ASP A 29 -20.54 -44.07 -13.79
CA ASP A 29 -20.29 -44.79 -12.55
C ASP A 29 -19.36 -43.95 -11.66
N LYS A 30 -19.65 -43.85 -10.35
CA LYS A 30 -18.85 -43.03 -9.42
C LYS A 30 -17.37 -43.39 -9.43
N SER A 31 -17.02 -44.65 -9.72
CA SER A 31 -15.63 -45.10 -9.82
C SER A 31 -14.93 -44.66 -11.12
N SER A 32 -15.69 -44.34 -12.16
CA SER A 32 -15.17 -43.98 -13.49
C SER A 32 -14.90 -42.47 -13.65
N TYR A 33 -15.37 -41.66 -12.71
CA TYR A 33 -15.14 -40.23 -12.70
C TYR A 33 -13.99 -39.87 -11.75
N ILE A 34 -12.79 -39.70 -12.30
CA ILE A 34 -11.72 -39.00 -11.61
C ILE A 34 -11.89 -37.51 -11.97
N PRO A 35 -12.38 -36.66 -11.05
CA PRO A 35 -12.50 -35.25 -11.33
C PRO A 35 -11.14 -34.68 -11.75
N PRO A 36 -11.09 -33.81 -12.77
CA PRO A 36 -9.85 -33.13 -13.11
C PRO A 36 -9.34 -32.40 -11.86
N GLU A 37 -8.02 -32.25 -11.75
CA GLU A 37 -7.36 -31.64 -10.60
C GLU A 37 -7.90 -30.23 -10.27
N ARG A 38 -8.57 -29.59 -11.24
CA ARG A 38 -9.23 -28.30 -11.14
C ARG A 38 -10.73 -28.33 -10.79
N TYR A 39 -11.31 -29.49 -10.52
CA TYR A 39 -12.72 -29.60 -10.16
C TYR A 39 -12.93 -29.06 -8.74
N ARG A 40 -13.93 -28.18 -8.57
CA ARG A 40 -14.11 -27.42 -7.32
C ARG A 40 -14.55 -28.25 -6.12
N LYS A 41 -14.96 -29.53 -6.29
CA LYS A 41 -15.37 -30.47 -5.23
C LYS A 41 -16.28 -29.87 -4.13
N ILE A 42 -17.06 -28.84 -4.45
CA ILE A 42 -18.02 -28.24 -3.51
C ILE A 42 -19.42 -28.46 -4.09
N PRO A 43 -19.97 -29.69 -4.01
CA PRO A 43 -21.38 -29.87 -4.28
C PRO A 43 -22.18 -29.14 -3.19
N PRO A 44 -23.30 -28.49 -3.53
CA PRO A 44 -24.20 -27.94 -2.53
C PRO A 44 -24.60 -29.01 -1.50
N ILE A 45 -24.85 -28.61 -0.26
CA ILE A 45 -25.48 -29.46 0.77
C ILE A 45 -26.82 -28.87 1.16
N VAL A 46 -27.70 -29.73 1.66
CA VAL A 46 -28.93 -29.31 2.34
C VAL A 46 -28.58 -29.05 3.80
N LYS A 47 -28.34 -27.79 4.17
CA LYS A 47 -27.89 -27.44 5.53
C LYS A 47 -29.00 -27.50 6.56
N PHE A 48 -30.23 -27.17 6.15
CA PHE A 48 -31.40 -27.10 7.03
C PHE A 48 -32.54 -27.98 6.50
N PRO A 49 -32.36 -29.30 6.40
CA PRO A 49 -33.33 -30.22 5.77
C PRO A 49 -34.76 -30.02 6.27
N GLU A 50 -34.97 -29.66 7.53
CA GLU A 50 -36.26 -29.32 8.14
C GLU A 50 -36.98 -28.14 7.46
N LYS A 51 -36.26 -27.16 6.89
CA LYS A 51 -36.82 -25.99 6.19
C LYS A 51 -37.14 -26.25 4.71
N CYS A 52 -36.67 -27.34 4.14
CA CYS A 52 -37.00 -27.70 2.75
C CYS A 52 -38.50 -27.96 2.57
N ILE A 53 -39.12 -27.28 1.62
CA ILE A 53 -40.54 -27.44 1.27
C ILE A 53 -40.79 -28.41 0.10
N SER A 54 -39.75 -29.17 -0.30
CA SER A 54 -39.83 -30.16 -1.39
C SER A 54 -40.38 -29.63 -2.73
N CYS A 55 -40.21 -28.34 -3.03
CA CYS A 55 -40.74 -27.69 -4.24
C CYS A 55 -40.06 -28.07 -5.57
N GLU A 56 -38.99 -28.89 -5.52
CA GLU A 56 -38.18 -29.33 -6.67
C GLU A 56 -37.47 -28.23 -7.48
N GLY A 57 -37.56 -26.94 -7.10
CA GLY A 57 -36.92 -25.83 -7.85
C GLY A 57 -35.41 -26.01 -8.07
N CYS A 58 -34.69 -26.55 -7.08
CA CYS A 58 -33.27 -26.87 -7.21
C CYS A 58 -32.98 -27.91 -8.30
N LYS A 59 -33.81 -28.95 -8.40
CA LYS A 59 -33.70 -30.00 -9.42
C LYS A 59 -33.95 -29.45 -10.81
N GLU A 60 -35.04 -28.69 -10.99
CA GLU A 60 -35.39 -28.10 -12.29
C GLU A 60 -34.36 -27.04 -12.74
N SER A 61 -33.75 -26.31 -11.80
CA SER A 61 -32.72 -25.32 -12.12
C SER A 61 -31.34 -25.90 -12.47
N CYS A 62 -31.12 -27.20 -12.24
CA CYS A 62 -29.80 -27.81 -12.37
C CYS A 62 -29.47 -28.10 -13.84
N PRO A 63 -28.57 -27.34 -14.49
CA PRO A 63 -28.29 -27.54 -15.91
C PRO A 63 -27.56 -28.86 -16.21
N ALA A 64 -26.96 -29.47 -15.18
CA ALA A 64 -26.22 -30.73 -15.29
C ALA A 64 -27.04 -31.94 -14.82
N PHE A 65 -28.33 -31.76 -14.50
CA PHE A 65 -29.23 -32.83 -14.00
C PHE A 65 -28.64 -33.60 -12.81
N ALA A 66 -27.85 -32.92 -11.99
CA ALA A 66 -27.13 -33.52 -10.87
C ALA A 66 -28.02 -33.76 -9.65
N ILE A 67 -29.24 -33.24 -9.59
CA ILE A 67 -30.08 -33.26 -8.37
C ILE A 67 -31.27 -34.19 -8.55
N GLU A 68 -31.46 -35.09 -7.60
CA GLU A 68 -32.59 -36.01 -7.52
C GLU A 68 -33.34 -35.84 -6.20
N MET A 69 -34.67 -35.84 -6.23
CA MET A 69 -35.49 -35.67 -5.03
C MET A 69 -35.83 -37.03 -4.43
N ILE A 70 -35.14 -37.41 -3.36
CA ILE A 70 -35.27 -38.73 -2.71
C ILE A 70 -36.02 -38.59 -1.39
N TYR A 71 -36.92 -39.54 -1.10
CA TYR A 71 -37.64 -39.56 0.17
C TYR A 71 -36.69 -39.81 1.33
N ASN A 72 -36.74 -38.96 2.35
CA ASN A 72 -35.97 -39.11 3.57
C ASN A 72 -36.94 -39.41 4.74
N GLU A 73 -36.74 -40.54 5.40
CA GLU A 73 -37.60 -41.02 6.48
C GLU A 73 -37.53 -40.13 7.73
N GLU A 74 -36.36 -39.60 8.07
CA GLU A 74 -36.12 -38.75 9.25
C GLU A 74 -36.95 -37.45 9.20
N TYR A 75 -37.06 -36.85 8.02
CA TYR A 75 -37.81 -35.60 7.82
C TYR A 75 -39.20 -35.79 7.21
N ASN A 76 -39.58 -37.04 6.95
CA ASN A 76 -40.87 -37.44 6.36
C ASN A 76 -41.23 -36.65 5.08
N LYS A 77 -40.25 -36.40 4.20
CA LYS A 77 -40.42 -35.63 2.95
C LYS A 77 -39.31 -35.92 1.94
N LYS A 78 -39.47 -35.43 0.70
CA LYS A 78 -38.42 -35.53 -0.32
C LYS A 78 -37.37 -34.44 -0.13
N LEU A 79 -36.11 -34.83 -0.06
CA LEU A 79 -34.96 -33.93 0.00
C LEU A 79 -34.10 -34.06 -1.28
N PRO A 80 -33.47 -32.97 -1.73
CA PRO A 80 -32.56 -33.04 -2.86
C PRO A 80 -31.27 -33.77 -2.48
N VAL A 81 -30.93 -34.78 -3.26
CA VAL A 81 -29.66 -35.51 -3.22
C VAL A 81 -28.88 -35.14 -4.47
N ILE A 82 -27.66 -34.64 -4.27
CA ILE A 82 -26.83 -34.07 -5.34
C ILE A 82 -25.75 -35.08 -5.73
N ASP A 83 -25.69 -35.44 -7.00
CA ASP A 83 -24.64 -36.25 -7.58
C ASP A 83 -23.37 -35.43 -7.78
N GLU A 84 -22.33 -35.77 -7.01
CA GLU A 84 -21.06 -35.03 -7.00
C GLU A 84 -20.29 -35.15 -8.32
N GLY A 85 -20.52 -36.21 -9.10
CA GLY A 85 -19.89 -36.41 -10.40
C GLY A 85 -20.49 -35.54 -11.50
N SER A 86 -21.81 -35.30 -11.44
CA SER A 86 -22.54 -34.48 -12.42
C SER A 86 -22.61 -33.01 -12.04
N CYS A 87 -22.50 -32.66 -10.76
CA CYS A 87 -22.55 -31.27 -10.32
C CYS A 87 -21.43 -30.44 -10.98
N VAL A 88 -21.73 -29.23 -11.44
CA VAL A 88 -20.71 -28.31 -12.00
C VAL A 88 -20.42 -27.12 -11.08
N ALA A 89 -20.93 -27.15 -9.84
CA ALA A 89 -20.77 -26.11 -8.83
C ALA A 89 -21.13 -24.68 -9.33
N CYS A 90 -22.21 -24.58 -10.12
CA CYS A 90 -22.70 -23.30 -10.67
C CYS A 90 -23.56 -22.48 -9.70
N ALA A 91 -23.95 -23.06 -8.55
CA ALA A 91 -24.81 -22.44 -7.54
C ALA A 91 -26.25 -22.06 -7.94
N ASN A 92 -26.72 -22.35 -9.16
CA ASN A 92 -28.11 -22.06 -9.57
C ASN A 92 -29.16 -22.62 -8.61
N CYS A 93 -28.92 -23.82 -8.07
CA CYS A 93 -29.83 -24.45 -7.10
C CYS A 93 -29.94 -23.71 -5.77
N ILE A 94 -28.90 -22.95 -5.37
CA ILE A 94 -28.91 -22.09 -4.18
C ILE A 94 -29.75 -20.85 -4.47
N GLU A 95 -29.49 -20.20 -5.61
CA GLU A 95 -30.18 -18.98 -6.03
C GLU A 95 -31.69 -19.20 -6.21
N VAL A 96 -32.09 -20.34 -6.77
CA VAL A 96 -33.52 -20.65 -6.97
C VAL A 96 -34.24 -21.06 -5.68
N CYS A 97 -33.52 -21.37 -4.60
CA CYS A 97 -34.10 -21.97 -3.41
C CYS A 97 -34.90 -20.92 -2.61
N PRO A 98 -36.25 -20.97 -2.57
CA PRO A 98 -37.04 -19.93 -1.92
C PRO A 98 -36.91 -19.94 -0.39
N THR A 99 -36.35 -21.01 0.17
CA THR A 99 -36.19 -21.24 1.61
C THR A 99 -34.74 -21.16 2.07
N GLY A 100 -33.77 -20.93 1.15
CA GLY A 100 -32.36 -20.78 1.48
C GLY A 100 -31.73 -22.02 2.15
N VAL A 101 -32.23 -23.22 1.83
CA VAL A 101 -31.83 -24.47 2.49
C VAL A 101 -30.52 -25.04 1.97
N LEU A 102 -30.19 -24.70 0.73
CA LEU A 102 -29.01 -25.18 0.02
C LEU A 102 -27.84 -24.24 0.28
N GLU A 103 -26.70 -24.81 0.61
CA GLU A 103 -25.48 -24.04 0.85
C GLU A 103 -24.29 -24.68 0.13
N MET A 104 -23.46 -23.84 -0.49
CA MET A 104 -22.14 -24.21 -0.97
C MET A 104 -21.15 -23.60 0.01
N ASP A 105 -20.80 -24.38 1.02
CA ASP A 105 -19.81 -23.97 1.99
C ASP A 105 -18.40 -24.13 1.40
N LYS A 106 -17.58 -23.10 1.56
CA LYS A 106 -16.18 -23.03 1.16
C LYS A 106 -15.25 -23.43 2.31
N HIS A 107 -15.80 -23.96 3.40
CA HIS A 107 -15.09 -24.29 4.63
C HIS A 107 -15.26 -25.77 5.00
N ARG A 108 -15.41 -26.66 4.01
CA ARG A 108 -15.43 -28.10 4.30
C ARG A 108 -14.01 -28.61 4.51
N VAL A 109 -13.84 -29.53 5.45
CA VAL A 109 -12.56 -30.24 5.66
C VAL A 109 -12.07 -30.92 4.37
N GLU A 110 -13.01 -31.35 3.52
CA GLU A 110 -12.75 -31.98 2.22
C GLU A 110 -12.22 -31.01 1.16
N THR A 111 -12.47 -29.71 1.35
CA THR A 111 -12.05 -28.67 0.42
C THR A 111 -10.73 -28.05 0.87
N GLU A 112 -10.38 -28.23 2.15
CA GLU A 112 -9.18 -27.71 2.80
C GLU A 112 -7.90 -28.01 1.99
N GLY A 113 -7.33 -26.98 1.38
CA GLY A 113 -6.09 -27.05 0.58
C GLY A 113 -6.27 -27.15 -0.95
N LEU A 114 -7.50 -27.29 -1.47
CA LEU A 114 -7.75 -27.25 -2.91
C LEU A 114 -7.55 -25.83 -3.48
N PHE A 115 -7.18 -25.73 -4.77
CA PHE A 115 -6.85 -24.45 -5.42
C PHE A 115 -7.99 -23.42 -5.39
N PHE A 116 -9.24 -23.87 -5.27
CA PHE A 116 -10.46 -23.04 -5.24
C PHE A 116 -11.02 -22.83 -3.85
N ASP A 117 -10.55 -23.64 -2.90
CA ASP A 117 -10.84 -23.51 -1.48
C ASP A 117 -10.02 -22.42 -0.83
N LYS A 118 -9.26 -21.66 -1.61
CA LYS A 118 -8.61 -20.47 -1.14
C LYS A 118 -9.61 -19.32 -1.21
N PRO A 119 -10.43 -19.01 -0.16
CA PRO A 119 -10.96 -17.66 -0.04
C PRO A 119 -9.76 -16.73 -0.16
N LYS A 120 -9.99 -15.49 -0.56
CA LYS A 120 -8.96 -14.47 -0.67
C LYS A 120 -8.14 -14.39 0.63
N TYR A 121 -7.11 -15.22 0.77
CA TYR A 121 -6.54 -15.54 2.08
C TYR A 121 -5.69 -14.41 2.60
N SER A 122 -5.40 -13.42 1.77
CA SER A 122 -4.55 -12.32 2.13
C SER A 122 -5.05 -11.07 1.46
N ASN A 123 -5.42 -10.09 2.28
CA ASN A 123 -5.50 -8.73 1.84
C ASN A 123 -4.07 -8.19 1.76
N LEU A 124 -3.76 -7.60 0.61
CA LEU A 124 -2.48 -6.96 0.37
C LEU A 124 -2.70 -5.45 0.47
N ILE A 125 -2.01 -4.79 1.39
CA ILE A 125 -2.13 -3.36 1.62
C ILE A 125 -0.74 -2.74 1.47
N ILE A 126 -0.62 -1.71 0.64
CA ILE A 126 0.66 -1.01 0.45
C ILE A 126 0.85 -0.02 1.60
N ASP A 127 1.97 -0.14 2.28
CA ASP A 127 2.37 0.72 3.39
C ASP A 127 2.90 2.06 2.85
N GLU A 128 2.10 3.11 2.99
CA GLU A 128 2.35 4.42 2.40
C GLU A 128 3.58 5.15 2.95
N GLU A 129 4.03 4.84 4.17
CA GLU A 129 5.21 5.49 4.77
C GLU A 129 6.51 4.80 4.34
N VAL A 130 6.44 3.50 4.05
CA VAL A 130 7.60 2.70 3.63
C VAL A 130 7.71 2.67 2.10
N CYS A 131 6.59 2.83 1.38
CA CYS A 131 6.56 2.82 -0.07
C CYS A 131 7.32 4.03 -0.66
N VAL A 132 8.41 3.74 -1.37
CA VAL A 132 9.18 4.71 -2.16
C VAL A 132 8.60 4.99 -3.54
N ARG A 133 7.33 4.63 -3.78
CA ARG A 133 6.57 5.00 -4.98
C ARG A 133 7.23 4.66 -6.33
N CYS A 134 8.01 3.56 -6.41
CA CYS A 134 8.76 3.19 -7.61
C CYS A 134 7.92 2.58 -8.77
N GLY A 135 6.64 2.26 -8.52
CA GLY A 135 5.74 1.68 -9.53
C GLY A 135 6.05 0.24 -9.96
N ASN A 136 6.97 -0.46 -9.29
CA ASN A 136 7.24 -1.87 -9.60
C ASN A 136 6.00 -2.75 -9.40
N CYS A 137 5.24 -2.52 -8.32
CA CYS A 137 4.04 -3.30 -8.01
C CYS A 137 2.94 -3.15 -9.05
N GLU A 138 2.69 -1.93 -9.51
CA GLU A 138 1.71 -1.61 -10.57
C GLU A 138 2.06 -2.37 -11.86
N ARG A 139 3.29 -2.23 -12.36
CA ARG A 139 3.77 -2.92 -13.57
C ARG A 139 3.76 -4.45 -13.47
N ALA A 140 3.92 -4.99 -12.28
CA ALA A 140 3.97 -6.44 -12.07
C ALA A 140 2.59 -7.08 -11.85
N CYS A 141 1.53 -6.28 -11.71
CA CYS A 141 0.19 -6.81 -11.45
C CYS A 141 -0.39 -7.44 -12.74
N PRO A 142 -0.65 -8.76 -12.80
CA PRO A 142 -1.11 -9.42 -14.02
C PRO A 142 -2.54 -9.05 -14.42
N ILE A 143 -3.31 -8.46 -13.50
CA ILE A 143 -4.71 -8.07 -13.69
C ILE A 143 -4.94 -6.57 -13.48
N ASN A 144 -3.87 -5.76 -13.42
CA ASN A 144 -3.91 -4.29 -13.35
C ASN A 144 -4.83 -3.71 -12.24
N VAL A 145 -4.84 -4.31 -11.05
CA VAL A 145 -5.67 -3.85 -9.92
C VAL A 145 -4.97 -2.86 -8.98
N ILE A 146 -3.72 -2.52 -9.28
CA ILE A 146 -2.92 -1.59 -8.48
C ILE A 146 -2.87 -0.27 -9.24
N GLU A 147 -3.31 0.81 -8.61
CA GLU A 147 -3.44 2.12 -9.25
C GLU A 147 -2.77 3.20 -8.39
N ARG A 148 -2.25 4.24 -9.05
CA ARG A 148 -1.75 5.42 -8.34
C ARG A 148 -2.87 6.43 -8.07
N LYS A 149 -3.25 6.61 -6.80
CA LYS A 149 -4.23 7.61 -6.31
C LYS A 149 -3.57 8.56 -5.33
N GLU A 150 -3.72 9.87 -5.54
CA GLU A 150 -3.16 10.91 -4.65
C GLU A 150 -1.66 10.72 -4.33
N GLY A 151 -0.89 10.29 -5.34
CA GLY A 151 0.55 10.03 -5.18
C GLY A 151 0.90 8.73 -4.44
N LYS A 152 -0.07 7.96 -3.97
CA LYS A 152 0.09 6.65 -3.31
C LYS A 152 -0.33 5.52 -4.25
N TYR A 153 0.22 4.32 -4.07
CA TYR A 153 -0.26 3.13 -4.77
C TYR A 153 -1.33 2.44 -3.93
N VAL A 154 -2.48 2.16 -4.52
CA VAL A 154 -3.63 1.54 -3.86
C VAL A 154 -3.98 0.25 -4.59
N ILE A 155 -4.11 -0.85 -3.84
CA ILE A 155 -4.54 -2.14 -4.38
C ILE A 155 -6.06 -2.22 -4.27
N ASN A 156 -6.75 -2.46 -5.40
CA ASN A 156 -8.17 -2.78 -5.36
C ASN A 156 -8.36 -4.15 -4.72
N MET A 157 -8.69 -4.13 -3.42
CA MET A 157 -8.92 -5.32 -2.64
C MET A 157 -10.10 -6.13 -3.14
N ALA A 158 -11.11 -5.61 -3.84
CA ALA A 158 -12.17 -6.49 -4.35
C ALA A 158 -11.65 -7.38 -5.51
N LEU A 159 -10.76 -6.83 -6.35
CA LEU A 159 -10.31 -7.48 -7.59
C LEU A 159 -8.99 -8.27 -7.45
N CYS A 160 -8.16 -7.97 -6.45
CA CYS A 160 -6.88 -8.65 -6.25
C CYS A 160 -7.01 -10.17 -6.10
N ILE A 161 -6.30 -10.94 -6.94
CA ILE A 161 -6.25 -12.42 -6.86
C ILE A 161 -5.15 -12.95 -5.92
N SER A 162 -4.48 -12.08 -5.15
CA SER A 162 -3.46 -12.44 -4.16
C SER A 162 -2.30 -13.31 -4.71
N CYS A 163 -1.89 -13.08 -5.97
CA CYS A 163 -0.76 -13.78 -6.59
C CYS A 163 0.63 -13.44 -5.99
N LYS A 164 0.69 -12.38 -5.17
CA LYS A 164 1.88 -11.86 -4.47
C LYS A 164 3.02 -11.40 -5.39
N GLU A 165 2.79 -11.21 -6.68
CA GLU A 165 3.82 -10.74 -7.62
C GLU A 165 4.31 -9.33 -7.25
N CYS A 166 3.40 -8.45 -6.82
CA CYS A 166 3.72 -7.13 -6.30
C CYS A 166 4.69 -7.17 -5.10
N ILE A 167 4.62 -8.22 -4.26
CA ILE A 167 5.54 -8.41 -3.14
C ILE A 167 6.91 -8.80 -3.66
N LYS A 168 7.00 -9.75 -4.61
CA LYS A 168 8.28 -10.22 -5.15
C LYS A 168 9.09 -9.08 -5.77
N VAL A 169 8.45 -8.25 -6.59
CA VAL A 169 9.11 -7.13 -7.28
C VAL A 169 9.35 -5.90 -6.41
N CYS A 170 8.70 -5.82 -5.24
CA CYS A 170 8.91 -4.72 -4.32
C CYS A 170 10.33 -4.80 -3.74
N PRO A 171 11.17 -3.76 -3.92
CA PRO A 171 12.55 -3.79 -3.48
C PRO A 171 12.73 -3.51 -1.98
N ILE A 172 11.65 -3.18 -1.27
CA ILE A 172 11.66 -2.83 0.15
C ILE A 172 11.00 -3.94 0.97
N GLU A 173 11.62 -4.29 2.09
CA GLU A 173 11.09 -5.24 3.05
C GLU A 173 9.78 -4.74 3.65
N ASN A 174 8.77 -5.61 3.71
CA ASN A 174 7.50 -5.36 4.39
C ASN A 174 6.76 -4.07 3.98
N ALA A 175 7.02 -3.54 2.79
CA ALA A 175 6.31 -2.38 2.24
C ALA A 175 4.90 -2.74 1.73
N ILE A 176 4.61 -4.02 1.53
CA ILE A 176 3.27 -4.53 1.24
C ILE A 176 2.91 -5.45 2.41
N VAL A 177 1.95 -5.02 3.21
CA VAL A 177 1.45 -5.75 4.37
C VAL A 177 0.51 -6.85 3.88
N VAL A 178 0.78 -8.08 4.32
CA VAL A 178 -0.07 -9.23 4.09
C VAL A 178 -0.92 -9.40 5.34
N VAL A 179 -2.24 -9.28 5.19
CA VAL A 179 -3.19 -9.53 6.27
C VAL A 179 -3.97 -10.77 5.90
N ASP A 180 -3.57 -11.90 6.45
CA ASP A 180 -4.26 -13.17 6.28
C ASP A 180 -5.22 -13.46 7.44
N GLU A 181 -6.11 -14.42 7.21
CA GLU A 181 -7.14 -14.83 8.16
C GLU A 181 -6.53 -15.31 9.48
N LYS A 182 -5.40 -16.03 9.42
CA LYS A 182 -4.67 -16.48 10.60
C LYS A 182 -4.18 -15.30 11.44
N THR A 183 -3.48 -14.35 10.83
CA THR A 183 -2.98 -13.14 11.50
C THR A 183 -4.15 -12.32 12.05
N LEU A 184 -5.25 -12.21 11.30
CA LEU A 184 -6.44 -11.49 11.75
C LEU A 184 -7.03 -12.13 13.01
N LYS A 185 -7.22 -13.46 13.00
CA LYS A 185 -7.75 -14.22 14.13
C LYS A 185 -6.85 -14.09 15.36
N GLU A 186 -5.55 -14.33 15.22
CA GLU A 186 -4.58 -14.19 16.32
C GLU A 186 -4.62 -12.81 16.98
N LYS A 187 -4.73 -11.75 16.17
CA LYS A 187 -4.80 -10.36 16.66
C LYS A 187 -6.13 -10.05 17.34
N ILE A 188 -7.24 -10.57 16.81
CA ILE A 188 -8.59 -10.42 17.41
C ILE A 188 -8.65 -11.16 18.75
N ASP A 189 -8.19 -12.39 18.81
CA ASP A 189 -8.17 -13.21 20.04
C ASP A 189 -7.35 -12.51 21.13
N LYS A 190 -6.17 -12.00 20.78
CA LYS A 190 -5.33 -11.22 21.68
C LYS A 190 -6.03 -9.94 22.17
N ALA A 191 -6.71 -9.22 21.27
CA ALA A 191 -7.46 -8.03 21.66
C ALA A 191 -8.62 -8.35 22.59
N PHE A 192 -9.33 -9.46 22.35
CA PHE A 192 -10.40 -9.93 23.20
C PHE A 192 -9.89 -10.30 24.59
N GLU A 193 -8.75 -10.98 24.69
CA GLU A 193 -8.09 -11.28 25.97
C GLU A 193 -7.76 -10.00 26.76
N ILE A 194 -7.12 -9.02 26.11
CA ILE A 194 -6.76 -7.74 26.73
C ILE A 194 -8.02 -6.98 27.17
N LYS A 195 -9.04 -6.91 26.31
CA LYS A 195 -10.32 -6.26 26.60
C LYS A 195 -11.01 -6.90 27.81
N ASN A 196 -11.02 -8.23 27.90
CA ASN A 196 -11.61 -8.95 29.03
C ASN A 196 -10.83 -8.70 30.33
N LYS A 197 -9.49 -8.72 30.28
CA LYS A 197 -8.66 -8.35 31.44
C LYS A 197 -8.93 -6.92 31.88
N LYS A 198 -9.12 -5.99 30.94
CA LYS A 198 -9.45 -4.58 31.22
C LYS A 198 -10.80 -4.45 31.91
N ILE A 199 -11.84 -5.10 31.39
CA ILE A 199 -13.21 -5.07 31.96
C ILE A 199 -13.25 -5.71 33.36
N THR A 200 -12.52 -6.81 33.55
CA THR A 200 -12.49 -7.54 34.84
C THR A 200 -11.55 -6.91 35.88
N GLY A 201 -10.86 -5.81 35.54
CA GLY A 201 -9.88 -5.16 36.43
C GLY A 201 -8.59 -5.95 36.66
N LYS A 202 -8.33 -6.97 35.83
CA LYS A 202 -7.15 -7.86 35.91
C LYS A 202 -6.02 -7.45 34.95
N LEU A 203 -6.18 -6.35 34.22
CA LEU A 203 -5.16 -5.89 33.28
C LEU A 203 -4.05 -5.14 34.04
N GLU A 204 -2.89 -5.76 34.18
CA GLU A 204 -1.69 -5.10 34.67
C GLU A 204 -1.07 -4.26 33.55
N ILE A 205 -1.09 -2.94 33.70
CA ILE A 205 -0.60 -2.00 32.70
C ILE A 205 0.81 -1.56 33.09
N LYS A 206 1.77 -1.78 32.18
CA LYS A 206 3.10 -1.19 32.27
C LYS A 206 3.11 0.11 31.46
N GLU A 207 3.44 1.22 32.11
CA GLU A 207 3.61 2.51 31.44
C GLU A 207 5.03 2.65 30.88
N ASN A 208 5.18 3.50 29.85
CA ASN A 208 6.48 3.82 29.23
C ASN A 208 7.26 2.60 28.71
N VAL A 209 6.54 1.56 28.26
CA VAL A 209 7.12 0.39 27.57
C VAL A 209 7.69 0.78 26.20
N ILE A 210 7.06 1.74 25.53
CA ILE A 210 7.50 2.25 24.22
C ILE A 210 8.04 3.68 24.34
N GLU A 211 9.04 4.01 23.50
CA GLU A 211 9.79 5.27 23.59
C GLU A 211 8.94 6.51 23.28
N LYS A 212 8.05 6.41 22.29
CA LYS A 212 7.27 7.53 21.75
C LYS A 212 5.79 7.16 21.65
N ILE A 213 4.94 8.18 21.59
CA ILE A 213 3.52 7.98 21.31
C ILE A 213 3.40 7.44 19.87
N PRO A 214 2.69 6.31 19.66
CA PRO A 214 2.51 5.76 18.32
C PRO A 214 1.51 6.62 17.55
N HIS A 215 1.70 6.74 16.24
CA HIS A 215 0.74 7.33 15.32
C HIS A 215 -0.02 6.25 14.56
N ILE A 216 -1.08 6.65 13.86
CA ILE A 216 -1.90 5.76 13.04
C ILE A 216 -1.65 6.07 11.56
N VAL A 217 -1.10 5.10 10.83
CA VAL A 217 -0.88 5.19 9.39
C VAL A 217 -2.22 5.14 8.66
N SER A 218 -2.55 6.25 7.98
CA SER A 218 -3.88 6.48 7.44
C SER A 218 -4.30 5.43 6.42
N GLY A 219 -3.40 5.04 5.50
CA GLY A 219 -3.67 4.06 4.45
C GLY A 219 -3.71 2.59 4.91
N LEU A 220 -3.22 2.30 6.12
CA LEU A 220 -3.26 0.95 6.70
C LEU A 220 -4.43 0.76 7.67
N CYS A 221 -4.96 1.84 8.24
CA CYS A 221 -6.05 1.78 9.21
C CYS A 221 -7.39 1.52 8.51
N VAL A 222 -8.07 0.45 8.91
CA VAL A 222 -9.42 0.08 8.44
C VAL A 222 -10.52 0.43 9.46
N SER A 223 -10.21 1.26 10.46
CA SER A 223 -11.15 1.73 11.48
C SER A 223 -11.93 0.62 12.21
N CYS A 224 -11.30 -0.53 12.47
CA CYS A 224 -11.94 -1.69 13.10
C CYS A 224 -12.26 -1.52 14.60
N GLY A 225 -11.80 -0.46 15.27
CA GLY A 225 -12.08 -0.22 16.70
C GLY A 225 -11.18 -0.99 17.68
N ILE A 226 -10.46 -2.02 17.24
CA ILE A 226 -9.69 -2.93 18.13
C ILE A 226 -8.69 -2.19 19.02
N CYS A 227 -7.97 -1.21 18.46
CA CYS A 227 -7.01 -0.43 19.23
C CYS A 227 -7.67 0.43 20.31
N LYS A 228 -8.86 0.97 20.04
CA LYS A 228 -9.65 1.77 20.98
C LYS A 228 -10.15 0.91 22.13
N ASP A 229 -10.58 -0.32 21.85
CA ASP A 229 -11.03 -1.28 22.87
C ASP A 229 -9.94 -1.60 23.90
N VAL A 230 -8.70 -1.77 23.46
CA VAL A 230 -7.57 -2.11 24.34
C VAL A 230 -6.86 -0.88 24.94
N CYS A 231 -7.09 0.32 24.41
CA CYS A 231 -6.41 1.52 24.86
C CYS A 231 -6.79 1.84 26.32
N VAL A 232 -5.81 2.19 27.15
CA VAL A 232 -6.05 2.63 28.54
C VAL A 232 -6.38 4.12 28.61
N GLY A 233 -5.82 4.91 27.70
CA GLY A 233 -6.20 6.31 27.49
C GLY A 233 -7.18 6.43 26.34
N GLU A 234 -6.93 7.36 25.43
CA GLU A 234 -7.88 7.75 24.38
C GLU A 234 -7.26 7.67 22.98
N ILE A 235 -8.00 7.05 22.06
CA ILE A 235 -7.70 7.03 20.62
C ILE A 235 -8.94 7.54 19.88
N ASP A 236 -8.75 8.60 19.10
CA ASP A 236 -9.72 9.10 18.15
C ASP A 236 -9.48 8.46 16.78
N LEU A 237 -10.38 7.55 16.39
CA LEU A 237 -10.31 6.87 15.10
C LEU A 237 -10.85 7.70 13.93
N ASN A 238 -11.63 8.75 14.18
CA ASN A 238 -12.10 9.66 13.15
C ASN A 238 -10.96 10.56 12.69
N GLU A 239 -10.22 11.13 13.65
CA GLU A 239 -9.02 11.93 13.37
C GLU A 239 -7.76 11.08 13.15
N LYS A 240 -7.84 9.76 13.39
CA LYS A 240 -6.70 8.82 13.37
C LYS A 240 -5.55 9.26 14.28
N LYS A 241 -5.87 9.73 15.49
CA LYS A 241 -4.90 10.22 16.48
C LYS A 241 -4.98 9.44 17.78
N VAL A 242 -3.83 9.26 18.40
CA VAL A 242 -3.72 8.84 19.80
C VAL A 242 -3.68 10.11 20.63
N VAL A 243 -4.72 10.33 21.44
CA VAL A 243 -4.94 11.59 22.17
C VAL A 243 -4.28 11.50 23.55
N GLU A 244 -4.65 10.49 24.33
CA GLU A 244 -4.09 10.24 25.66
C GLU A 244 -3.39 8.89 25.68
N CYS A 245 -2.07 8.89 25.95
CA CYS A 245 -1.25 7.69 25.82
C CYS A 245 -0.30 7.50 27.01
N VAL A 246 -0.42 6.36 27.68
CA VAL A 246 0.51 5.92 28.74
C VAL A 246 1.72 5.14 28.22
N LYS A 247 1.88 5.05 26.88
CA LYS A 247 2.99 4.34 26.22
C LYS A 247 3.12 2.86 26.64
N CYS A 248 2.00 2.15 26.78
CA CYS A 248 1.99 0.72 27.11
C CYS A 248 2.22 -0.23 25.92
N GLY A 249 1.98 0.23 24.69
CA GLY A 249 2.20 -0.56 23.46
C GLY A 249 1.09 -1.55 23.07
N LEU A 250 0.05 -1.75 23.90
CA LEU A 250 -1.04 -2.71 23.62
C LEU A 250 -1.71 -2.48 22.25
N CYS A 251 -1.93 -1.23 21.86
CA CYS A 251 -2.53 -0.88 20.57
C CYS A 251 -1.67 -1.30 19.36
N ILE A 252 -0.35 -1.30 19.50
CA ILE A 252 0.60 -1.77 18.48
C ILE A 252 0.49 -3.30 18.36
N GLU A 253 0.41 -3.99 19.49
CA GLU A 253 0.37 -5.46 19.53
C GLU A 253 -0.87 -6.05 18.86
N VAL A 254 -2.03 -5.39 18.99
CA VAL A 254 -3.31 -5.88 18.46
C VAL A 254 -3.63 -5.39 17.04
N CYS A 255 -2.83 -4.49 16.47
CA CYS A 255 -3.13 -3.93 15.15
C CYS A 255 -2.80 -4.94 14.04
N SER A 256 -3.82 -5.55 13.43
CA SER A 256 -3.66 -6.58 12.39
C SER A 256 -3.05 -6.06 11.09
N THR A 257 -3.25 -4.78 10.77
CA THR A 257 -2.70 -4.15 9.57
C THR A 257 -1.37 -3.45 9.82
N THR A 258 -0.84 -3.48 11.05
CA THR A 258 0.36 -2.73 11.48
C THR A 258 0.26 -1.21 11.29
N ALA A 259 -0.97 -0.69 11.23
CA ALA A 259 -1.25 0.74 11.09
C ALA A 259 -0.79 1.57 12.31
N ILE A 260 -0.81 1.00 13.51
CA ILE A 260 -0.39 1.72 14.73
C ILE A 260 1.05 1.38 15.06
N ARG A 261 1.92 2.39 15.06
CA ARG A 261 3.38 2.22 15.28
C ARG A 261 4.06 3.55 15.59
N ILE A 262 5.33 3.51 15.96
CA ILE A 262 6.16 4.72 16.21
C ILE A 262 6.93 5.13 14.95
N TYR A 263 7.65 4.17 14.38
CA TYR A 263 8.51 4.40 13.23
C TYR A 263 8.75 3.04 12.57
N LYS A 264 8.87 3.05 11.24
CA LYS A 264 9.25 1.88 10.46
C LYS A 264 10.35 2.28 9.49
N PRO A 265 11.57 1.73 9.61
CA PRO A 265 12.66 2.06 8.71
C PRO A 265 12.40 1.51 7.30
N ILE A 266 12.90 2.22 6.29
CA ILE A 266 12.91 1.75 4.91
C ILE A 266 14.13 0.83 4.73
N ILE A 267 13.89 -0.47 4.64
CA ILE A 267 14.96 -1.47 4.50
C ILE A 267 14.91 -2.08 3.09
N PRO A 268 15.96 -1.92 2.27
CA PRO A 268 16.07 -2.59 0.98
C PRO A 268 16.21 -4.11 1.16
N LYS A 269 15.43 -4.89 0.40
CA LYS A 269 15.51 -6.37 0.39
C LYS A 269 16.85 -6.88 -0.12
N ARG A 270 17.34 -6.25 -1.18
CA ARG A 270 18.65 -6.55 -1.76
C ARG A 270 19.67 -5.63 -1.13
N LYS A 271 20.83 -6.17 -0.78
CA LYS A 271 21.97 -5.42 -0.21
C LYS A 271 23.25 -5.63 -1.03
N ASP A 272 23.24 -6.58 -1.94
CA ASP A 272 24.34 -7.05 -2.78
C ASP A 272 24.67 -6.13 -3.97
N ILE A 273 23.70 -5.32 -4.38
CA ILE A 273 23.84 -4.43 -5.54
C ILE A 273 23.57 -2.97 -5.18
N CYS A 274 24.11 -2.08 -6.00
CA CYS A 274 23.77 -0.67 -6.08
C CYS A 274 23.75 -0.23 -7.56
N TYR A 275 23.40 1.03 -7.80
CA TYR A 275 23.36 1.62 -9.13
C TYR A 275 24.29 2.83 -9.16
N VAL A 276 25.06 2.97 -10.23
CA VAL A 276 25.95 4.12 -10.49
C VAL A 276 25.62 4.70 -11.86
N ILE A 277 25.72 6.01 -11.99
CA ILE A 277 25.53 6.72 -13.25
C ILE A 277 26.91 6.92 -13.88
N ASP A 278 27.04 6.47 -15.13
CA ASP A 278 28.18 6.75 -15.99
C ASP A 278 28.04 8.18 -16.54
N GLU A 279 28.91 9.09 -16.07
CA GLU A 279 28.86 10.51 -16.44
C GLU A 279 29.14 10.71 -17.94
N ASP A 280 29.97 9.87 -18.56
CA ASP A 280 30.36 10.01 -19.98
C ASP A 280 29.18 9.68 -20.92
N LEU A 281 28.29 8.78 -20.49
CA LEU A 281 27.09 8.40 -21.24
C LEU A 281 25.87 9.26 -20.88
N CYS A 282 25.90 9.97 -19.76
CA CYS A 282 24.73 10.68 -19.24
C CYS A 282 24.46 11.98 -20.02
N ILE A 283 23.28 12.07 -20.64
CA ILE A 283 22.85 13.29 -21.34
C ILE A 283 22.13 14.32 -20.45
N GLY A 284 22.07 14.09 -19.13
CA GLY A 284 21.47 15.05 -18.18
C GLY A 284 19.94 15.23 -18.27
N CYS A 285 19.18 14.28 -18.83
CA CYS A 285 17.73 14.39 -19.04
C CYS A 285 16.86 14.37 -17.76
N ARG A 286 17.43 13.99 -16.60
CA ARG A 286 16.78 13.92 -15.27
C ARG A 286 15.60 12.96 -15.13
N ILE A 287 15.35 12.07 -16.09
CA ILE A 287 14.33 11.01 -15.98
C ILE A 287 14.60 10.15 -14.74
N CYS A 288 15.85 9.74 -14.53
CA CYS A 288 16.27 8.94 -13.39
C CYS A 288 15.90 9.60 -12.04
N GLN A 289 16.13 10.91 -11.91
CA GLN A 289 15.78 11.69 -10.72
C GLN A 289 14.26 11.69 -10.48
N LYS A 290 13.46 11.93 -11.53
CA LYS A 290 12.00 11.99 -11.45
C LYS A 290 11.38 10.65 -11.01
N VAL A 291 11.95 9.52 -11.44
CA VAL A 291 11.43 8.18 -11.11
C VAL A 291 11.93 7.65 -9.76
N CYS A 292 12.97 8.25 -9.18
CA CYS A 292 13.54 7.83 -7.92
C CYS A 292 12.70 8.35 -6.73
N GLY A 293 11.71 7.57 -6.30
CA GLY A 293 10.89 7.97 -5.15
C GLY A 293 11.54 7.75 -3.79
N SER A 294 12.77 7.22 -3.71
CA SER A 294 13.56 7.22 -2.46
C SER A 294 14.41 8.48 -2.29
N GLY A 295 14.49 9.36 -3.30
CA GLY A 295 15.30 10.58 -3.24
C GLY A 295 16.81 10.34 -3.27
N ALA A 296 17.24 9.15 -3.68
CA ALA A 296 18.66 8.76 -3.75
C ALA A 296 19.44 9.48 -4.85
N ILE A 297 18.76 9.99 -5.87
CA ILE A 297 19.42 10.69 -6.99
C ILE A 297 19.50 12.18 -6.69
N LYS A 298 20.74 12.68 -6.65
CA LYS A 298 21.07 14.10 -6.50
C LYS A 298 21.63 14.64 -7.81
N ILE A 299 21.63 15.96 -7.97
CA ILE A 299 22.21 16.63 -9.13
C ILE A 299 23.46 17.32 -8.66
N SER A 300 24.61 16.94 -9.24
CA SER A 300 25.90 17.55 -8.90
C SER A 300 25.84 19.05 -9.13
N LYS A 301 26.38 19.82 -8.20
CA LYS A 301 26.49 21.28 -8.34
C LYS A 301 27.55 21.68 -9.34
N GLU A 302 28.56 20.86 -9.53
CA GLU A 302 29.65 21.11 -10.48
C GLU A 302 29.25 20.68 -11.90
N THR A 303 29.01 19.39 -12.13
CA THR A 303 28.75 18.87 -13.49
C THR A 303 27.33 19.08 -13.96
N LYS A 304 26.39 19.40 -13.05
CA LYS A 304 24.94 19.43 -13.31
C LYS A 304 24.35 18.08 -13.76
N LEU A 305 25.13 17.00 -13.65
CA LEU A 305 24.70 15.63 -13.95
C LEU A 305 24.15 14.94 -12.70
N PRO A 306 23.22 13.98 -12.87
CA PRO A 306 22.72 13.19 -11.76
C PRO A 306 23.78 12.18 -11.26
N TYR A 307 23.84 11.97 -9.94
CA TYR A 307 24.57 10.87 -9.31
C TYR A 307 23.69 10.21 -8.24
N ILE A 308 23.99 8.94 -7.91
CA ILE A 308 23.18 8.13 -6.98
C ILE A 308 23.91 8.04 -5.63
N VAL A 309 23.25 8.46 -4.55
CA VAL A 309 23.73 8.29 -3.18
C VAL A 309 23.46 6.85 -2.71
N PRO A 310 24.48 6.01 -2.47
CA PRO A 310 24.31 4.58 -2.20
C PRO A 310 23.50 4.29 -0.93
N GLU A 311 23.69 5.10 0.12
CA GLU A 311 22.99 4.96 1.41
C GLU A 311 21.46 5.11 1.26
N LEU A 312 21.00 5.97 0.34
CA LEU A 312 19.58 6.23 0.10
C LEU A 312 19.00 5.32 -1.00
N CYS A 313 19.84 4.54 -1.68
CA CYS A 313 19.44 3.71 -2.80
C CYS A 313 18.66 2.48 -2.31
N VAL A 314 17.38 2.41 -2.66
CA VAL A 314 16.52 1.25 -2.34
C VAL A 314 16.63 0.10 -3.34
N ARG A 315 17.54 0.21 -4.32
CA ARG A 315 17.91 -0.88 -5.24
C ARG A 315 16.72 -1.42 -6.06
N GLY A 316 15.77 -0.54 -6.38
CA GLY A 316 14.57 -0.87 -7.16
C GLY A 316 14.74 -0.91 -8.68
N GLY A 317 15.86 -0.37 -9.19
CA GLY A 317 16.22 -0.38 -10.61
C GLY A 317 15.33 0.44 -11.54
N ALA A 318 14.45 1.30 -11.01
CA ALA A 318 13.63 2.18 -11.83
C ALA A 318 14.49 3.15 -12.66
N CYS A 319 15.51 3.74 -12.06
CA CYS A 319 16.44 4.61 -12.77
C CYS A 319 17.11 3.91 -13.96
N ALA A 320 17.64 2.70 -13.76
CA ALA A 320 18.33 1.96 -14.80
C ALA A 320 17.41 1.55 -15.96
N ARG A 321 16.18 1.13 -15.68
CA ARG A 321 15.20 0.77 -16.72
C ARG A 321 14.73 1.96 -17.55
N GLU A 322 14.59 3.13 -16.93
CA GLU A 322 14.04 4.34 -17.56
C GLU A 322 15.13 5.18 -18.25
N CYS A 323 16.40 4.79 -18.16
CA CYS A 323 17.49 5.54 -18.78
C CYS A 323 17.52 5.29 -20.31
N PRO A 324 17.24 6.30 -21.15
CA PRO A 324 17.13 6.10 -22.60
C PRO A 324 18.48 5.80 -23.28
N VAL A 325 19.59 6.17 -22.63
CA VAL A 325 20.96 6.03 -23.13
C VAL A 325 21.76 4.91 -22.43
N GLY A 326 21.12 4.17 -21.52
CA GLY A 326 21.81 3.06 -20.82
C GLY A 326 22.93 3.49 -19.86
N ALA A 327 23.00 4.77 -19.48
CA ALA A 327 24.07 5.33 -18.64
C ALA A 327 24.09 4.84 -17.17
N ILE A 328 23.26 3.88 -16.76
CA ILE A 328 23.17 3.46 -15.35
C ILE A 328 23.56 2.00 -15.22
N LYS A 329 24.65 1.74 -14.49
CA LYS A 329 25.25 0.41 -14.31
C LYS A 329 24.89 -0.17 -12.95
N VAL A 330 24.83 -1.50 -12.88
CA VAL A 330 24.69 -2.26 -11.63
C VAL A 330 26.09 -2.59 -11.13
N VAL A 331 26.38 -2.26 -9.89
CA VAL A 331 27.70 -2.44 -9.25
C VAL A 331 27.53 -2.93 -7.81
N LYS A 332 28.63 -3.29 -7.14
CA LYS A 332 28.58 -3.55 -5.68
C LYS A 332 28.41 -2.24 -4.89
N PRO A 333 27.87 -2.27 -3.66
CA PRO A 333 27.74 -1.08 -2.82
C PRO A 333 29.05 -0.32 -2.61
N GLU A 334 30.14 -1.03 -2.33
CA GLU A 334 31.48 -0.46 -2.12
C GLU A 334 31.99 0.30 -3.36
N GLU A 335 31.80 -0.29 -4.54
CA GLU A 335 32.14 0.33 -5.83
C GLU A 335 31.30 1.59 -6.07
N ALA A 336 30.02 1.56 -5.69
CA ALA A 336 29.13 2.72 -5.81
C ALA A 336 29.53 3.86 -4.88
N GLU A 337 29.93 3.55 -3.64
CA GLU A 337 30.43 4.52 -2.68
C GLU A 337 31.70 5.20 -3.20
N GLU A 338 32.67 4.43 -3.66
CA GLU A 338 33.92 4.99 -4.18
C GLU A 338 33.68 5.85 -5.44
N ALA A 339 32.81 5.41 -6.36
CA ALA A 339 32.50 6.14 -7.59
C ALA A 339 31.90 7.54 -7.36
N VAL A 340 31.16 7.74 -6.27
CA VAL A 340 30.45 9.01 -5.98
C VAL A 340 31.01 9.79 -4.80
N LYS A 341 32.02 9.24 -4.10
CA LYS A 341 32.63 9.84 -2.91
C LYS A 341 33.12 11.25 -3.16
N VAL A 342 33.86 11.46 -4.25
CA VAL A 342 34.38 12.77 -4.66
C VAL A 342 33.22 13.74 -4.89
N ARG A 343 32.20 13.33 -5.66
CA ARG A 343 31.00 14.13 -5.94
C ARG A 343 30.24 14.54 -4.69
N ILE A 344 30.07 13.64 -3.73
CA ILE A 344 29.40 13.95 -2.45
C ILE A 344 30.20 15.01 -1.66
N ILE A 345 31.53 14.91 -1.66
CA ILE A 345 32.39 15.87 -0.96
C ILE A 345 32.37 17.23 -1.65
N GLU A 346 32.52 17.26 -2.99
CA GLU A 346 32.43 18.47 -3.81
C GLU A 346 31.12 19.21 -3.55
N ASP A 347 29.98 18.51 -3.64
CA ASP A 347 28.67 19.12 -3.42
C ASP A 347 28.51 19.67 -2.00
N LYS A 348 29.04 18.98 -0.98
CA LYS A 348 29.04 19.46 0.42
C LYS A 348 29.89 20.73 0.58
N ILE A 349 31.06 20.78 -0.06
CA ILE A 349 31.94 21.96 -0.04
C ILE A 349 31.24 23.14 -0.72
N ILE A 350 30.67 22.92 -1.91
CA ILE A 350 29.93 23.95 -2.64
C ILE A 350 28.73 24.43 -1.83
N GLU A 351 27.96 23.54 -1.18
CA GLU A 351 26.89 23.91 -0.24
C GLU A 351 27.37 24.78 0.91
N SER A 352 28.54 24.48 1.49
CA SER A 352 29.12 25.30 2.56
C SER A 352 29.51 26.68 2.05
N ILE A 353 30.21 26.75 0.91
CA ILE A 353 30.65 28.01 0.30
C ILE A 353 29.43 28.88 -0.06
N GLU A 354 28.38 28.29 -0.63
CA GLU A 354 27.14 29.00 -0.95
C GLU A 354 26.48 29.57 0.31
N LYS A 355 26.42 28.81 1.41
CA LYS A 355 25.88 29.30 2.71
C LYS A 355 26.71 30.45 3.26
N ASP A 356 28.04 30.33 3.21
CA ASP A 356 28.96 31.36 3.68
C ASP A 356 28.85 32.62 2.83
N LEU A 357 28.69 32.48 1.52
CA LEU A 357 28.49 33.59 0.59
C LEU A 357 27.17 34.31 0.88
N VAL A 358 26.07 33.57 1.11
CA VAL A 358 24.78 34.16 1.51
C VAL A 358 24.94 34.95 2.81
N LEU A 359 25.52 34.35 3.85
CA LEU A 359 25.76 35.02 5.13
C LEU A 359 26.64 36.28 4.97
N TYR A 360 27.66 36.21 4.13
CA TYR A 360 28.53 37.34 3.82
C TYR A 360 27.74 38.46 3.12
N THR A 361 26.92 38.14 2.11
CA THR A 361 26.11 39.14 1.39
C THR A 361 25.10 39.84 2.30
N GLU A 362 24.48 39.11 3.23
CA GLU A 362 23.56 39.69 4.23
C GLU A 362 24.30 40.66 5.17
N LYS A 363 25.47 40.26 5.68
CA LYS A 363 26.31 41.11 6.53
C LYS A 363 26.80 42.35 5.78
N TYR A 364 27.27 42.18 4.55
CA TYR A 364 27.72 43.28 3.69
C TYR A 364 26.58 44.27 3.44
N GLY A 365 25.37 43.79 3.15
CA GLY A 365 24.18 44.63 2.98
C GLY A 365 23.87 45.50 4.19
N LYS A 366 23.91 44.92 5.41
CA LYS A 366 23.71 45.66 6.67
C LYS A 366 24.78 46.73 6.90
N VAL A 367 26.05 46.38 6.71
CA VAL A 367 27.17 47.32 6.87
C VAL A 367 27.08 48.47 5.87
N LYS A 368 26.72 48.17 4.61
CA LYS A 368 26.50 49.19 3.59
C LYS A 368 25.39 50.16 3.99
N GLU A 369 24.25 49.67 4.48
CA GLU A 369 23.14 50.49 4.96
C GLU A 369 23.54 51.37 6.16
N GLU A 370 24.32 50.84 7.09
CA GLU A 370 24.86 51.59 8.24
C GLU A 370 25.82 52.72 7.79
N ILE A 371 26.72 52.42 6.85
CA ILE A 371 27.66 53.42 6.27
C ILE A 371 26.87 54.52 5.55
N GLU A 372 25.84 54.18 4.78
CA GLU A 372 24.97 55.16 4.10
C GLU A 372 24.24 56.06 5.12
N LYS A 373 23.69 55.49 6.20
CA LYS A 373 23.05 56.24 7.30
C LYS A 373 24.02 57.17 8.02
N LEU A 374 25.23 56.69 8.35
CA LEU A 374 26.27 57.49 9.00
C LEU A 374 26.76 58.63 8.10
N SER A 375 26.96 58.34 6.80
CA SER A 375 27.37 59.33 5.81
C SER A 375 26.32 60.44 5.65
N LEU A 376 25.03 60.07 5.55
CA LEU A 376 23.91 61.02 5.51
C LEU A 376 23.81 61.86 6.79
N LYS A 377 24.01 61.24 7.97
CA LYS A 377 24.01 61.95 9.26
C LYS A 377 25.14 62.99 9.33
N LYS A 378 26.36 62.59 8.97
CA LYS A 378 27.54 63.47 8.96
C LYS A 378 27.36 64.63 7.97
N LEU A 379 26.83 64.36 6.77
CA LEU A 379 26.53 65.38 5.77
C LEU A 379 25.46 66.38 6.27
N LYS A 380 24.42 65.90 6.96
CA LYS A 380 23.39 66.75 7.57
C LYS A 380 23.96 67.62 8.70
N GLU A 381 24.84 67.08 9.53
CA GLU A 381 25.49 67.84 10.61
C GLU A 381 26.43 68.91 10.06
N GLU A 382 27.21 68.59 9.04
CA GLU A 382 28.09 69.54 8.36
C GLU A 382 27.30 70.65 7.66
N LEU A 383 26.21 70.29 6.98
CA LEU A 383 25.30 71.26 6.37
C LEU A 383 24.68 72.19 7.42
N LYS A 384 24.22 71.67 8.57
CA LYS A 384 23.71 72.48 9.68
C LYS A 384 24.76 73.47 10.20
N ARG A 385 26.02 73.04 10.35
CA ARG A 385 27.13 73.92 10.77
C ARG A 385 27.37 75.03 9.76
N ARG A 386 27.48 74.69 8.47
CA ARG A 386 27.68 75.69 7.40
C ARG A 386 26.53 76.69 7.32
N VAL A 387 25.29 76.22 7.42
CA VAL A 387 24.10 77.09 7.45
C VAL A 387 24.12 78.01 8.67
N TYR A 388 24.51 77.50 9.84
CA TYR A 388 24.64 78.31 11.06
C TYR A 388 25.74 79.39 10.92
N GLU A 389 26.91 79.01 10.42
CA GLU A 389 28.03 79.94 10.18
C GLU A 389 27.67 81.02 9.16
N GLU A 390 26.99 80.64 8.07
CA GLU A 390 26.57 81.59 7.04
C GLU A 390 25.47 82.51 7.56
N ASN A 391 24.49 82.00 8.32
CA ASN A 391 23.49 82.82 8.99
C ASN A 391 24.13 83.80 9.99
N LYS A 392 25.14 83.36 10.75
CA LYS A 392 25.89 84.23 11.65
C LYS A 392 26.60 85.36 10.89
N ARG A 393 27.28 85.05 9.78
CA ARG A 393 27.90 86.04 8.90
C ARG A 393 26.88 87.03 8.30
N ILE A 394 25.72 86.54 7.86
CA ILE A 394 24.64 87.39 7.35
C ILE A 394 24.14 88.33 8.45
N MET A 395 23.97 87.84 9.68
CA MET A 395 23.55 88.66 10.82
C MET A 395 24.59 89.70 11.21
N GLU A 396 25.87 89.35 11.21
CA GLU A 396 26.98 90.29 11.43
C GLU A 396 27.00 91.38 10.35
N LYS A 397 26.92 91.02 9.07
CA LYS A 397 26.81 91.99 7.95
C LYS A 397 25.57 92.87 8.07
N LYS A 398 24.42 92.32 8.48
CA LYS A 398 23.20 93.11 8.71
C LYS A 398 23.38 94.11 9.85
N ARG A 399 24.06 93.73 10.94
CA ARG A 399 24.41 94.66 12.03
C ARG A 399 25.34 95.76 11.55
N GLU A 400 26.40 95.41 10.83
CA GLU A 400 27.31 96.41 10.24
C GLU A 400 26.61 97.38 9.29
N LEU A 401 25.66 96.90 8.48
CA LEU A 401 24.85 97.74 7.60
C LEU A 401 23.89 98.65 8.38
N TYR A 402 23.29 98.14 9.46
CA TYR A 402 22.42 98.92 10.34
C TYR A 402 23.19 100.00 11.11
N ASP A 403 24.37 99.67 11.63
CA ASP A 403 25.27 100.60 12.33
C ASP A 403 25.82 101.69 11.38
N LYS A 404 26.01 101.36 10.10
CA LYS A 404 26.34 102.34 9.05
C LYS A 404 25.15 103.22 8.66
N GLY A 405 23.94 102.66 8.65
CA GLY A 405 22.70 103.38 8.32
C GLY A 405 22.19 104.30 9.44
N ASN A 406 22.57 104.06 10.70
CA ASN A 406 22.27 104.95 11.83
C ASN A 406 23.35 106.02 12.08
N ASN A 407 24.49 105.95 11.38
CA ASN A 407 25.57 106.96 11.43
C ASN A 407 25.66 107.80 10.14
N SER A 408 24.60 107.75 9.32
CA SER A 408 24.36 108.60 8.15
C SER A 408 23.03 109.29 8.32
#